data_AF-A0A7J8V2V8-F1
#
_entry.id   AF-A0A7J8V2V8-F1
#
_cell.length_a   1.000
_cell.length_b   1.000
_cell.length_c   1.000
_cell.angle_alpha   90.00
_cell.angle_beta   90.00
_cell.angle_gamma   90.00
#
_symmetry.space_group_name_H-M   'P 1'
#
loop_
_entity.id
_entity.type
_entity.pdbx_description
1 polymer ?
#
loop_
_entity_poly.entity_id
_entity_poly.type
_entity_poly.pdbx_seq_one_letter_code
_entity_poly.pdbx_strand_id
1 'polypeptide(L)' 'MRLCYEILKVAVEPSGAIGLVGALSDSFRNNPTWKECNQIAIILSGGYVDLGSAVEFI' A
#
# COMPACT_ATOMS: atom_id res chain seq x y z
N MET A 1 -5.79 1.98 -1.04
CA MET A 1 -5.30 2.30 -2.39
C MET A 1 -5.20 3.79 -2.64
N ARG A 2 -6.10 4.60 -2.07
CA ARG A 2 -6.04 6.07 -2.04
C ARG A 2 -4.64 6.71 -2.06
N LEU A 3 -3.77 6.38 -1.11
CA LEU A 3 -2.40 6.95 -1.07
C LEU A 3 -1.60 6.67 -2.36
N CYS A 4 -1.66 5.44 -2.88
CA CYS A 4 -1.02 5.11 -4.15
C CYS A 4 -1.57 5.96 -5.31
N TYR A 5 -2.88 6.20 -5.33
CA TYR A 5 -3.52 6.97 -6.40
C TYR A 5 -3.24 8.47 -6.27
N GLU A 6 -3.45 9.04 -5.09
CA GLU A 6 -3.34 10.48 -4.85
C GLU A 6 -1.88 10.96 -4.76
N ILE A 7 -0.96 10.16 -4.22
CA ILE A 7 0.43 10.57 -4.00
C ILE A 7 1.35 9.97 -5.07
N LEU A 8 1.33 8.64 -5.24
CA LEU A 8 2.22 7.96 -6.18
C LEU A 8 1.73 8.06 -7.63
N LYS A 9 0.48 8.47 -7.85
CA LYS A 9 -0.18 8.54 -9.16
C LYS A 9 -0.24 7.18 -9.87
N VAL A 10 -0.38 6.10 -9.08
CA VAL A 10 -0.47 4.72 -9.57
C VAL A 10 -1.86 4.17 -9.26
N ALA A 11 -2.57 3.69 -10.29
CA ALA A 11 -3.76 2.88 -10.14
C ALA A 11 -3.35 1.44 -9.80
N VAL A 12 -3.79 0.95 -8.66
CA VAL A 12 -3.41 -0.34 -8.08
C VAL A 12 -4.67 -1.03 -7.57
N GLU A 13 -4.76 -2.35 -7.73
CA GLU A 13 -5.86 -3.15 -7.20
C GLU A 13 -5.71 -3.37 -5.67
N PRO A 14 -6.76 -3.76 -4.93
CA PRO A 14 -6.69 -3.93 -3.48
C PRO A 14 -5.55 -4.87 -3.01
N SER A 15 -5.41 -6.03 -3.66
CA SER A 15 -4.31 -6.99 -3.41
C SER A 15 -2.94 -6.37 -3.68
N GLY A 16 -2.82 -5.58 -4.73
CA GLY A 16 -1.58 -4.91 -5.13
C GLY A 16 -1.06 -3.90 -4.11
N ALA A 17 -1.93 -3.35 -3.25
CA ALA A 17 -1.54 -2.37 -2.24
C ALA A 17 -1.28 -2.96 -0.83
N ILE A 18 -1.43 -4.28 -0.63
CA ILE A 18 -1.39 -4.87 0.72
C ILE A 18 -0.04 -4.67 1.42
N GLY A 19 1.07 -4.70 0.67
CA GLY A 19 2.41 -4.43 1.21
C GLY A 19 2.55 -3.03 1.79
N LEU A 20 1.89 -2.04 1.17
CA LEU A 20 1.86 -0.67 1.67
C LEU A 20 1.04 -0.58 2.98
N VAL A 21 -0.06 -1.31 3.08
CA VAL A 21 -0.85 -1.37 4.33
C VAL A 21 -0.01 -1.95 5.45
N GLY A 22 0.74 -3.03 5.19
CA GLY A 22 1.67 -3.62 6.16
C GLY A 22 2.73 -2.61 6.63
N ALA A 23 3.37 -1.91 5.69
CA ALA A 23 4.39 -0.91 5.97
C ALA A 23 3.89 0.29 6.82
N LEU A 24 2.60 0.62 6.69
CA LEU A 24 1.97 1.72 7.43
C LEU A 24 1.29 1.28 8.74
N SER A 25 1.14 -0.02 8.96
CA SER A 25 0.40 -0.57 10.11
C SER A 25 1.09 -0.29 11.44
N ASP A 26 0.29 -0.11 12.49
CA ASP A 26 0.79 0.02 13.86
C ASP A 26 1.51 -1.25 14.31
N SER A 27 1.06 -2.43 13.86
CA SER A 27 1.73 -3.69 14.15
C SER A 27 3.17 -3.72 13.65
N PHE A 28 3.41 -3.22 12.43
CA PHE A 28 4.77 -3.15 11.89
C PHE A 28 5.59 -2.06 12.56
N ARG A 29 5.01 -0.87 12.80
CA ARG A 29 5.70 0.26 13.45
C ARG A 29 6.04 0.02 14.93
N ASN A 30 5.24 -0.79 15.62
CA ASN A 30 5.47 -1.18 17.01
C ASN A 30 6.43 -2.37 17.15
N ASN A 31 6.87 -2.96 16.04
CA ASN A 31 7.92 -3.98 16.08
C ASN A 31 9.24 -3.34 16.54
N PRO A 32 9.93 -3.87 17.57
CA PRO A 32 11.22 -3.33 18.03
C PRO A 32 12.26 -3.17 16.92
N THR A 33 12.24 -4.05 15.91
CA THR A 33 13.20 -4.02 14.78
C THR A 33 12.84 -3.01 13.71
N TRP A 34 11.65 -2.39 13.75
CA TRP A 34 11.24 -1.35 12.78
C TRP A 34 12.28 -0.22 12.67
N LYS A 35 12.89 0.18 13.79
CA LYS A 35 13.91 1.23 13.82
C LYS A 35 15.20 0.86 13.10
N GLU A 36 15.44 -0.43 12.87
CA GLU A 36 16.60 -0.95 12.14
C GLU A 36 16.30 -1.11 10.64
N CYS A 37 15.01 -1.12 10.25
CA CYS A 37 14.56 -1.17 8.87
C CYS A 37 14.68 0.20 8.18
N ASN A 38 15.89 0.59 7.80
CA ASN A 38 16.15 1.88 7.14
C ASN A 38 15.67 1.96 5.68
N GLN A 39 15.47 0.82 5.03
CA GLN A 39 15.07 0.73 3.62
C GLN A 39 14.02 -0.36 3.47
N ILE A 40 12.80 0.06 3.11
CA ILE A 40 11.64 -0.84 3.04
C ILE A 40 11.13 -0.82 1.61
N ALA A 41 11.34 -1.91 0.89
CA ALA A 41 10.78 -2.11 -0.43
C ALA A 41 9.32 -2.56 -0.31
N ILE A 42 8.44 -1.94 -1.09
CA ILE A 42 7.03 -2.30 -1.18
C ILE A 42 6.76 -2.74 -2.60
N ILE A 43 6.28 -3.97 -2.76
CA ILE A 43 5.90 -4.50 -4.07
C ILE A 43 4.43 -4.17 -4.32
N LEU A 44 4.19 -3.32 -5.32
CA LEU A 44 2.85 -3.12 -5.87
C LEU A 44 2.57 -4.24 -6.89
N SER A 45 1.91 -5.31 -6.46
CA SER A 45 1.89 -6.57 -7.23
C SER A 45 0.90 -6.60 -8.39
N GLY A 46 -0.08 -5.69 -8.45
CA GLY A 46 -1.12 -5.71 -9.46
C GLY A 46 -1.89 -4.40 -9.57
N GLY A 47 -2.55 -4.20 -10.71
CA GLY A 47 -3.35 -3.01 -11.03
C GLY A 47 -4.59 -3.32 -11.85
N TYR A 48 -5.01 -4.59 -11.88
CA TYR A 48 -6.16 -5.01 -12.67
C TYR A 48 -7.43 -4.87 -11.83
N VAL A 49 -8.00 -3.67 -11.85
CA VAL A 49 -9.17 -3.31 -11.05
C VAL A 49 -10.22 -2.61 -11.90
N ASP A 50 -11.49 -2.95 -11.66
CA ASP A 50 -12.62 -2.18 -12.17
C ASP A 50 -12.79 -0.90 -11.34
N LEU A 51 -12.48 0.24 -11.95
CA LEU A 51 -12.57 1.54 -11.29
C LEU A 51 -14.01 2.02 -11.09
N GLY A 52 -14.99 1.48 -11.83
CA GLY A 52 -16.40 1.85 -11.67
C GLY A 52 -16.94 1.43 -10.30
N SER A 53 -16.52 0.28 -9.81
CA SER A 53 -16.84 -0.21 -8.47
C SER A 53 -15.82 0.19 -7.39
N ALA A 54 -14.61 0.62 -7.77
CA ALA A 54 -13.53 0.94 -6.83
C ALA A 54 -13.47 2.41 -6.37
N VAL A 55 -14.41 3.29 -6.78
CA VAL A 55 -14.45 4.72 -6.39
C VAL A 55 -14.41 4.90 -4.87
N GLU A 56 -14.99 3.99 -4.09
CA GLU A 56 -14.98 4.07 -2.62
C GLU A 56 -13.59 3.78 -2.01
N PHE A 57 -12.69 3.14 -2.75
CA PHE A 57 -11.37 2.70 -2.27
C PHE A 57 -10.19 3.59 -2.75
N ILE A 58 -10.50 4.57 -3.60
CA ILE A 58 -9.60 5.61 -4.10
C ILE A 58 -9.87 6.91 -3.35
#